data_AF-A0AAD4SU23-F1
#
_entry.id   AF-A0AAD4SU23-F1
#
_cell.length_a   1.000
_cell.length_b   1.000
_cell.length_c   1.000
_cell.angle_alpha   90.00
_cell.angle_beta   90.00
_cell.angle_gamma   90.00
#
_symmetry.space_group_name_H-M   'P 1'
#
loop_
_entity.id
_entity.type
_entity.pdbx_description
1 polymer ?
#
loop_
_entity_poly.entity_id
_entity_poly.type
_entity_poly.pdbx_seq_one_letter_code
_entity_poly.pdbx_strand_id
1 'polypeptide(L)'
;YAVRNGFQDLIDDYVHKPIEKMELDELDFLLILMNISENPIDSGHHWTLLVLDVKRREWQFLNSMVGDNVANPFLKYAQRMELFITPMVNTQLLVPIDNPVIHPIACPQQGPKPDCLLFTCYVMKRYAKTKKSIEMDDKKAREICH
;
A
#
# COMPACT_ATOMS: atom_id res chain seq x y z
N TYR A 1 4.72 8.52 9.13
CA TYR A 1 4.65 7.40 10.10
C TYR A 1 4.42 6.12 9.31
N ALA A 2 5.22 5.12 9.61
CA ALA A 2 5.66 4.11 8.66
C ALA A 2 5.47 2.76 9.32
N VAL A 3 4.68 1.86 8.73
CA VAL A 3 4.48 0.54 9.29
C VAL A 3 5.79 -0.24 9.14
N ARG A 4 6.62 -0.20 10.18
CA ARG A 4 7.92 -0.89 10.24
C ARG A 4 7.65 -2.38 10.33
N ASN A 5 8.29 -3.14 9.45
CA ASN A 5 8.31 -4.60 9.47
C ASN A 5 8.52 -5.16 10.88
N GLY A 6 7.45 -5.65 11.51
CA GLY A 6 7.54 -6.49 12.71
C GLY A 6 7.48 -5.79 14.07
N PHE A 7 7.20 -4.49 14.15
CA PHE A 7 6.84 -3.86 15.43
C PHE A 7 5.33 -3.83 15.59
N GLN A 8 4.78 -4.90 16.19
CA GLN A 8 3.36 -5.12 16.43
C GLN A 8 2.67 -3.87 17.01
N ASP A 9 3.28 -3.26 18.02
CA ASP A 9 2.76 -2.07 18.72
C ASP A 9 2.51 -0.88 17.79
N LEU A 10 3.35 -0.70 16.76
CA LEU A 10 3.17 0.36 15.78
C LEU A 10 2.09 0.02 14.75
N ILE A 11 1.91 -1.25 14.41
CA ILE A 11 0.78 -1.66 13.55
C ILE A 11 -0.54 -1.43 14.29
N ASP A 12 -0.56 -1.74 15.58
CA ASP A 12 -1.75 -1.56 16.41
C ASP A 12 -2.19 -0.09 16.49
N ASP A 13 -1.25 0.82 16.74
CA ASP A 13 -1.59 2.24 16.89
C ASP A 13 -1.93 2.95 15.56
N TYR A 14 -1.25 2.60 14.46
CA TYR A 14 -1.38 3.34 13.21
C TYR A 14 -2.26 2.66 12.15
N VAL A 15 -2.61 1.38 12.32
CA VAL A 15 -3.42 0.62 11.35
C VAL A 15 -4.64 0.01 12.04
N HIS A 16 -4.45 -0.81 13.07
CA HIS A 16 -5.54 -1.55 13.72
C HIS A 16 -6.57 -0.63 14.40
N LYS A 17 -6.16 0.16 15.39
CA LYS A 17 -7.07 1.05 16.15
C LYS A 17 -7.82 2.04 15.25
N PRO A 18 -7.21 2.59 14.18
CA PRO A 18 -7.96 3.35 13.19
C PRO A 18 -9.02 2.52 12.47
N ILE A 19 -8.68 1.31 11.98
CA ILE A 19 -9.62 0.43 11.26
C ILE A 19 -10.84 0.08 12.12
N GLU A 20 -10.66 -0.22 13.41
CA GLU A 20 -11.78 -0.54 14.34
C GLU A 20 -12.81 0.60 14.48
N LYS A 21 -12.42 1.83 14.13
CA LYS A 21 -13.27 3.03 14.24
C LYS A 21 -13.81 3.50 12.90
N MET A 22 -13.54 2.77 11.82
CA MET A 22 -13.95 3.14 10.47
C MET A 22 -15.16 2.33 10.00
N GLU A 23 -16.08 2.99 9.32
CA GLU A 23 -17.14 2.33 8.56
C GLU A 23 -16.57 1.92 7.19
N LEU A 24 -15.89 0.76 7.16
CA LEU A 24 -15.12 0.36 5.97
C LEU A 24 -15.97 0.21 4.71
N ASP A 25 -17.22 -0.26 4.82
CA ASP A 25 -18.13 -0.41 3.67
C ASP A 25 -18.49 0.93 2.98
N GLU A 26 -18.28 2.07 3.64
CA GLU A 26 -18.50 3.40 3.04
C GLU A 26 -17.29 3.92 2.26
N LEU A 27 -16.14 3.26 2.38
CA LEU A 27 -14.91 3.68 1.71
C LEU A 27 -14.84 3.15 0.28
N ASP A 28 -14.26 3.93 -0.62
CA ASP A 28 -13.81 3.41 -1.92
C ASP A 28 -12.53 2.58 -1.75
N PHE A 29 -11.58 3.11 -0.96
CA PHE A 29 -10.26 2.54 -0.78
C PHE A 29 -9.75 2.71 0.65
N LEU A 30 -9.07 1.70 1.17
CA LEU A 30 -8.22 1.81 2.36
C LEU A 30 -6.75 1.80 1.91
N LEU A 31 -6.01 2.86 2.25
CA LEU A 31 -4.61 3.07 1.83
C LEU A 31 -3.67 2.89 3.01
N ILE A 32 -2.77 1.92 2.94
CA ILE A 32 -1.83 1.58 4.01
C ILE A 32 -0.42 1.81 3.52
N LEU A 33 0.17 2.90 4.02
CA LEU A 33 1.53 3.29 3.71
C LEU A 33 2.53 2.42 4.48
N MET A 34 3.38 1.71 3.76
CA MET A 34 4.36 0.79 4.34
C MET A 34 5.77 1.31 4.11
N ASN A 35 6.62 1.24 5.14
CA ASN A 35 8.03 1.56 5.02
C ASN A 35 8.87 0.35 5.38
N ILE A 36 9.47 -0.21 4.34
CA ILE A 36 10.09 -1.52 4.37
C ILE A 36 11.59 -1.37 4.54
N SER A 37 12.13 -2.21 5.42
CA SER A 37 13.55 -2.54 5.51
C SER A 37 13.72 -4.04 5.47
N GLU A 38 14.78 -4.52 4.82
CA GLU A 38 15.21 -5.92 4.93
C GLU A 38 15.84 -6.20 6.29
N ASN A 39 16.47 -5.19 6.90
CA ASN A 39 16.99 -5.24 8.26
C ASN A 39 15.97 -4.62 9.24
N PRO A 40 15.42 -5.40 10.19
CA PRO A 40 14.41 -4.91 11.14
C PRO A 40 14.92 -3.83 12.11
N ILE A 41 16.23 -3.67 12.23
CA ILE A 41 16.88 -2.66 13.09
C ILE A 41 17.05 -1.32 12.35
N ASP A 42 17.18 -1.36 11.03
CA ASP A 42 17.36 -0.15 10.22
C ASP A 42 16.04 0.60 10.05
N SER A 43 16.11 1.92 9.99
CA SER A 43 14.99 2.74 9.55
C SER A 43 14.60 2.31 8.14
N GLY A 44 13.35 1.87 7.92
CA GLY A 44 12.84 1.58 6.57
C GLY A 44 13.27 2.65 5.55
N HIS A 45 13.90 2.20 4.47
CA HIS A 45 14.44 3.06 3.43
C HIS A 45 13.57 3.05 2.17
N HIS A 46 12.60 2.14 2.09
CA HIS A 46 11.77 1.96 0.90
C HIS A 46 10.28 2.05 1.22
N TRP A 47 9.63 3.05 0.64
CA TRP A 47 8.20 3.27 0.81
C TRP A 47 7.39 2.58 -0.28
N THR A 48 6.33 1.90 0.15
CA THR A 48 5.40 1.15 -0.70
C THR A 48 3.98 1.38 -0.19
N LEU A 49 2.98 0.99 -0.98
CA LEU A 49 1.57 1.16 -0.64
C LEU A 49 0.82 -0.15 -0.78
N LEU A 50 0.14 -0.57 0.28
CA LEU A 50 -0.89 -1.59 0.21
C LEU A 50 -2.25 -0.88 0.13
N VAL A 51 -3.10 -1.30 -0.79
CA VAL A 51 -4.41 -0.71 -1.04
C VAL A 51 -5.46 -1.80 -1.00
N LEU A 52 -6.53 -1.60 -0.26
CA LEU A 52 -7.76 -2.37 -0.43
C LEU A 52 -8.71 -1.57 -1.30
N ASP A 53 -9.10 -2.11 -2.45
CA ASP A 53 -10.31 -1.68 -3.15
C ASP A 53 -11.48 -2.34 -2.43
N VAL A 54 -12.22 -1.55 -1.63
CA VAL A 54 -13.30 -2.08 -0.77
C VAL A 54 -14.44 -2.62 -1.62
N LYS A 55 -14.74 -1.94 -2.74
CA LYS A 55 -15.83 -2.31 -3.65
C LYS A 55 -15.55 -3.62 -4.38
N ARG A 56 -14.31 -3.83 -4.80
CA ARG A 56 -13.87 -5.06 -5.47
C ARG A 56 -13.44 -6.15 -4.49
N ARG A 57 -13.15 -5.79 -3.24
CA ARG A 57 -12.58 -6.67 -2.20
C ARG A 57 -11.26 -7.28 -2.62
N GLU A 58 -10.43 -6.45 -3.24
CA GLU A 58 -9.14 -6.85 -3.79
C GLU A 58 -8.03 -6.05 -3.13
N TRP A 59 -6.98 -6.75 -2.73
CA TRP A 59 -5.75 -6.11 -2.29
C TRP A 59 -4.87 -5.79 -3.49
N GLN A 60 -4.27 -4.61 -3.46
CA GLN A 60 -3.39 -4.10 -4.49
C GLN A 60 -2.10 -3.59 -3.87
N PHE A 61 -0.97 -3.77 -4.54
CA PHE A 61 0.34 -3.41 -4.03
C PHE A 61 1.14 -2.54 -4.99
N LEU A 62 1.54 -1.37 -4.54
CA LEU A 62 2.44 -0.49 -5.25
C LEU A 62 3.87 -0.63 -4.76
N ASN A 63 4.78 -0.78 -5.72
CA ASN A 63 6.20 -0.64 -5.54
C ASN A 63 6.80 0.11 -6.74
N SER A 64 7.40 1.28 -6.50
CA SER A 64 8.07 2.08 -7.53
C SER A 64 9.51 1.62 -7.85
N MET A 65 10.01 0.55 -7.23
CA MET A 65 11.33 -0.05 -7.47
C MET A 65 11.22 -1.50 -7.97
N VAL A 66 10.49 -1.73 -9.04
CA VAL A 66 10.46 -3.00 -9.77
C VAL A 66 11.29 -2.81 -11.04
N GLY A 67 12.47 -3.42 -11.08
CA GLY A 67 13.23 -3.53 -12.33
C GLY A 67 12.47 -4.37 -13.35
N ASP A 68 12.62 -4.09 -14.63
CA ASP A 68 12.02 -4.89 -15.71
C ASP A 68 12.40 -6.37 -15.51
N ASN A 69 11.39 -7.24 -15.43
CA ASN A 69 11.51 -8.70 -15.29
C ASN A 69 12.01 -9.26 -13.94
N VAL A 70 12.03 -8.48 -12.85
CA VAL A 70 12.35 -9.01 -11.51
C VAL A 70 11.08 -9.23 -10.70
N ALA A 71 10.93 -10.43 -10.13
CA ALA A 71 9.86 -10.70 -9.16
C ALA A 71 9.93 -9.69 -8.01
N ASN A 72 8.82 -9.00 -7.72
CA ASN A 72 8.79 -7.88 -6.78
C ASN A 72 9.26 -8.33 -5.37
N PRO A 73 10.49 -7.97 -4.94
CA PRO A 73 11.08 -8.52 -3.72
C PRO A 73 10.36 -8.03 -2.46
N PHE A 74 9.59 -6.95 -2.59
CA PHE A 74 8.85 -6.33 -1.50
C PHE A 74 7.42 -6.89 -1.34
N LEU A 75 6.93 -7.67 -2.31
CA LEU A 75 5.58 -8.27 -2.26
C LEU A 75 5.37 -9.14 -1.02
N LYS A 76 6.41 -9.84 -0.57
CA LYS A 76 6.37 -10.67 0.66
C LYS A 76 5.97 -9.88 1.91
N TYR A 77 6.30 -8.59 1.98
CA TYR A 77 5.94 -7.73 3.12
C TYR A 77 4.48 -7.26 3.02
N ALA A 78 4.01 -6.98 1.81
CA ALA A 78 2.60 -6.70 1.55
C ALA A 78 1.72 -7.90 1.93
N GLN A 79 2.14 -9.12 1.57
CA GLN A 79 1.46 -10.36 1.95
C GLN A 79 1.39 -10.55 3.48
N ARG A 80 2.47 -10.24 4.20
CA ARG A 80 2.47 -10.29 5.67
C ARG A 80 1.54 -9.26 6.28
N MET A 81 1.54 -8.03 5.76
CA MET A 81 0.65 -6.97 6.20
C MET A 81 -0.81 -7.36 5.97
N GLU A 82 -1.14 -7.79 4.75
CA GLU A 82 -2.45 -8.27 4.35
C GLU A 82 -2.95 -9.39 5.28
N LEU A 83 -2.15 -10.45 5.46
CA LEU A 83 -2.51 -11.56 6.34
C LEU A 83 -2.83 -11.10 7.77
N PHE A 84 -2.12 -10.08 8.25
CA PHE A 84 -2.34 -9.53 9.57
C PHE A 84 -3.63 -8.69 9.65
N ILE A 85 -3.89 -7.85 8.65
CA ILE A 85 -4.99 -6.87 8.68
C ILE A 85 -6.33 -7.40 8.17
N THR A 86 -6.33 -8.37 7.26
CA THR A 86 -7.55 -8.90 6.65
C THR A 86 -8.55 -9.44 7.69
N PRO A 87 -8.13 -10.19 8.73
CA PRO A 87 -9.06 -10.58 9.79
C PRO A 87 -9.75 -9.39 10.45
N MET A 88 -9.02 -8.29 10.69
CA MET A 88 -9.55 -7.07 11.31
C MET A 88 -10.49 -6.32 10.37
N VAL A 89 -10.09 -6.15 9.11
CA VAL A 89 -10.94 -5.60 8.04
C VAL A 89 -12.25 -6.38 7.92
N ASN A 90 -12.19 -7.73 7.93
CA ASN A 90 -13.37 -8.58 7.81
C ASN A 90 -14.34 -8.46 8.99
N THR A 91 -13.92 -7.96 10.16
CA THR A 91 -14.85 -7.63 11.25
C THR A 91 -15.70 -6.39 10.98
N GLN A 92 -15.22 -5.50 10.10
CA GLN A 92 -15.87 -4.23 9.79
C GLN A 92 -16.62 -4.26 8.46
N LEU A 93 -16.37 -5.26 7.61
CA LEU A 93 -17.08 -5.45 6.35
C LEU A 93 -18.33 -6.30 6.53
N LEU A 94 -19.43 -5.88 5.91
CA LEU A 94 -20.68 -6.66 5.83
C LEU A 94 -20.49 -8.01 5.15
N VAL A 95 -19.54 -8.10 4.22
CA VAL A 95 -19.17 -9.35 3.57
C VAL A 95 -17.64 -9.46 3.56
N PRO A 96 -17.09 -10.52 4.15
CA PRO A 96 -15.65 -10.75 4.24
C PRO A 96 -14.95 -10.84 2.87
N ILE A 97 -13.65 -10.56 2.89
CA ILE A 97 -12.69 -10.90 1.84
C ILE A 97 -12.26 -12.36 2.05
N ASP A 98 -12.57 -13.22 1.10
CA ASP A 98 -12.17 -14.63 1.08
C ASP A 98 -10.96 -14.84 0.17
N ASN A 99 -9.98 -15.64 0.61
CA ASN A 99 -8.76 -15.98 -0.15
C ASN A 99 -8.09 -14.76 -0.82
N PRO A 100 -7.65 -13.78 -0.02
CA PRO A 100 -7.11 -12.53 -0.53
C PRO A 100 -5.91 -12.77 -1.47
N VAL A 101 -5.99 -12.20 -2.67
CA VAL A 101 -4.88 -12.16 -3.63
C VAL A 101 -4.43 -10.71 -3.77
N ILE A 102 -3.11 -10.49 -3.71
CA ILE A 102 -2.51 -9.16 -3.88
C ILE A 102 -2.16 -8.96 -5.36
N HIS A 103 -2.77 -7.95 -5.97
CA HIS A 103 -2.49 -7.56 -7.35
C HIS A 103 -1.47 -6.42 -7.41
N PRO A 104 -0.37 -6.54 -8.17
CA PRO A 104 0.56 -5.43 -8.33
C PRO A 104 -0.09 -4.27 -9.09
N ILE A 105 0.14 -3.04 -8.62
CA ILE A 105 -0.27 -1.82 -9.32
C ILE A 105 0.86 -1.46 -10.30
N ALA A 106 0.53 -1.44 -11.59
CA ALA A 106 1.43 -0.91 -12.60
C ALA A 106 1.68 0.57 -12.31
N CYS A 107 2.93 0.96 -12.07
CA CYS A 107 3.29 2.32 -11.69
C CYS A 107 4.56 2.85 -12.35
N PRO A 108 4.69 4.17 -12.47
CA PRO A 108 5.93 4.79 -12.88
C PRO A 108 7.06 4.29 -11.97
N GLN A 109 8.14 3.79 -12.56
CA GLN A 109 9.30 3.31 -11.81
C GLN A 109 10.23 4.47 -11.45
N GLN A 110 10.67 4.52 -10.19
CA GLN A 110 11.65 5.50 -9.75
C GLN A 110 13.02 5.14 -10.31
N GLY A 111 13.82 6.16 -10.60
CA GLY A 111 15.23 5.98 -10.97
C GLY A 111 16.10 5.60 -9.76
N PRO A 112 17.42 5.74 -9.85
CA PRO A 112 18.34 5.40 -8.75
C PRO A 112 18.21 6.30 -7.51
N LYS A 113 17.38 7.34 -7.56
CA LYS A 113 17.17 8.28 -6.46
C LYS A 113 16.14 7.74 -5.45
N PRO A 114 16.26 8.11 -4.16
CA PRO A 114 15.38 7.63 -3.10
C PRO A 114 14.01 8.35 -3.08
N ASP A 115 13.28 8.35 -4.20
CA ASP A 115 12.04 9.11 -4.37
C ASP A 115 10.77 8.28 -4.06
N CYS A 116 10.92 7.05 -3.56
CA CYS A 116 9.83 6.10 -3.27
C CYS A 116 8.65 6.69 -2.48
N LEU A 117 8.94 7.58 -1.52
CA LEU A 117 7.90 8.25 -0.74
C LEU A 117 7.07 9.21 -1.61
N LEU A 118 7.72 10.00 -2.48
CA LEU A 118 7.05 10.93 -3.38
C LEU A 118 6.16 10.20 -4.38
N PHE A 119 6.65 9.08 -4.95
CA PHE A 119 5.86 8.22 -5.82
C PHE A 119 4.64 7.66 -5.08
N THR A 120 4.83 7.18 -3.85
CA THR A 120 3.72 6.67 -3.04
C THR A 120 2.68 7.78 -2.76
N CYS A 121 3.12 8.97 -2.36
CA CYS A 121 2.23 10.12 -2.14
C CYS A 121 1.48 10.53 -3.41
N TYR A 122 2.15 10.49 -4.57
CA TYR A 122 1.52 10.75 -5.86
C TYR A 122 0.36 9.77 -6.11
N VAL A 123 0.59 8.48 -5.90
CA VAL A 123 -0.45 7.47 -6.11
C VAL A 123 -1.59 7.59 -5.10
N MET A 124 -1.30 7.83 -3.82
CA MET A 124 -2.33 8.11 -2.82
C MET A 124 -3.22 9.30 -3.23
N LYS A 125 -2.61 10.38 -3.75
CA LYS A 125 -3.34 11.54 -4.29
C LYS A 125 -4.21 11.17 -5.50
N ARG A 126 -3.85 10.16 -6.29
CA ARG A 126 -4.69 9.66 -7.39
C ARG A 126 -5.88 8.87 -6.87
N TYR A 127 -5.69 7.98 -5.91
CA TYR A 127 -6.80 7.26 -5.25
C TYR A 127 -7.79 8.20 -4.55
N ALA A 128 -7.30 9.30 -3.95
CA ALA A 128 -8.16 10.30 -3.32
C ALA A 128 -9.02 11.12 -4.32
N LYS A 129 -8.76 11.03 -5.63
CA LYS A 129 -9.57 11.71 -6.65
C LYS A 129 -10.68 10.77 -7.11
N THR A 130 -11.92 11.17 -6.90
CA THR A 130 -13.19 10.48 -7.18
C THR A 130 -13.47 10.07 -8.64
N LYS A 131 -12.50 10.11 -9.56
CA LYS A 131 -12.70 9.68 -10.96
C LYS A 131 -12.08 8.30 -11.22
N LYS A 132 -12.97 7.37 -11.58
CA LYS A 132 -12.72 5.99 -12.05
C LYS A 132 -11.64 5.96 -13.14
N SER A 133 -10.79 4.94 -13.04
CA SER A 133 -9.51 4.66 -13.72
C SER A 133 -8.33 5.50 -13.23
N ILE A 134 -7.43 4.84 -12.48
CA ILE A 134 -6.11 5.36 -12.16
C ILE A 134 -5.24 5.14 -13.40
N GLU A 135 -5.38 6.02 -14.39
CA GLU A 135 -4.31 6.16 -15.38
C GLU A 135 -3.14 6.87 -14.69
N MET A 136 -2.02 6.16 -14.61
CA MET A 136 -0.78 6.71 -14.08
C MET A 136 0.05 7.28 -15.21
N ASP A 137 0.14 8.60 -15.20
CA ASP A 137 0.96 9.36 -16.14
C ASP A 137 2.41 9.39 -15.65
N ASP A 138 3.27 8.61 -16.31
CA ASP A 138 4.71 8.52 -16.05
C ASP A 138 5.42 9.87 -16.17
N LYS A 139 5.01 10.70 -17.15
CA LYS A 139 5.61 12.02 -17.36
C LYS A 139 5.31 12.91 -16.16
N LYS A 140 4.05 12.93 -15.72
CA LYS A 140 3.62 13.72 -14.57
C LYS A 140 4.21 13.24 -13.25
N ALA A 141 4.37 11.93 -13.07
CA ALA A 141 5.04 11.38 -11.89
C ALA A 141 6.51 11.84 -11.84
N ARG A 142 7.21 11.82 -12.99
CA ARG A 142 8.59 12.30 -13.09
C ARG A 142 8.70 13.80 -12.83
N GLU A 143 7.79 14.63 -13.35
CA GLU A 143 7.78 16.08 -13.08
C GLU A 143 7.62 16.44 -11.58
N ILE A 144 6.99 15.57 -10.79
CA ILE A 144 6.82 15.78 -9.34
C ILE A 144 8.05 15.31 -8.56
N CYS A 145 8.78 14.32 -9.08
CA CYS A 145 9.88 13.65 -8.37
C CYS A 145 11.27 14.12 -8.83
N HIS A 146 11.36 15.11 -9.73
CA HIS A 146 12.60 15.70 -10.26
C HIS A 146 12.62 17.22 -10.07
#